data_AF-I4LXZ1-F1
#
_entry.id   AF-I4LXZ1-F1
#
_cell.length_a   1.000
_cell.length_b   1.000
_cell.length_c   1.000
_cell.angle_alpha   90.00
_cell.angle_beta   90.00
_cell.angle_gamma   90.00
#
_symmetry.space_group_name_H-M   'P 1'
#
loop_
_entity.id
_entity.type
_entity.pdbx_description
1 polymer ?
#
loop_
_entity_poly.entity_id
_entity_poly.type
_entity_poly.pdbx_seq_one_letter_code
_entity_poly.pdbx_strand_id
1 'polypeptide(L)' 'KYKKFVLMFNLRKDYYARGGFEKLGAPVEDEHYDGNGIWRQTCQKAILQAK' A
#
# COMPACT_ATOMS: atom_id res chain seq x y z
N LYS A 1 17.70 -8.78 9.55
CA LYS A 1 17.03 -9.10 8.26
C LYS A 1 16.11 -7.94 7.90
N TYR A 2 16.33 -7.26 6.78
CA TYR A 2 15.39 -6.24 6.30
C TYR A 2 14.14 -6.93 5.78
N LYS A 3 12.97 -6.57 6.30
CA LYS A 3 11.69 -7.01 5.74
C LYS A 3 11.42 -6.24 4.46
N LYS A 4 10.98 -6.94 3.41
CA LYS A 4 10.53 -6.34 2.16
C LYS A 4 9.02 -6.52 2.09
N PHE A 5 8.31 -5.44 1.84
CA PHE A 5 6.86 -5.43 1.67
C PHE A 5 6.53 -5.17 0.21
N VAL A 6 5.48 -5.83 -0.29
CA VAL A 6 5.06 -5.79 -1.69
C VAL A 6 3.63 -5.29 -1.76
N LEU A 7 3.34 -4.45 -2.76
CA LEU A 7 2.01 -3.95 -3.09
C LEU A 7 1.32 -4.90 -4.07
N MET A 8 0.13 -5.39 -3.74
CA MET A 8 -0.67 -6.22 -4.66
C MET A 8 -1.50 -5.37 -5.61
N PHE A 9 -2.05 -6.02 -6.65
CA PHE A 9 -2.58 -5.34 -7.84
C PHE A 9 -3.55 -4.19 -7.53
N ASN A 10 -4.48 -4.40 -6.59
CA ASN A 10 -5.50 -3.42 -6.24
C ASN A 10 -4.91 -2.15 -5.60
N LEU A 11 -4.01 -2.28 -4.61
CA LEU A 11 -3.35 -1.14 -3.98
C LEU A 11 -2.25 -0.53 -4.86
N ARG A 12 -1.59 -1.35 -5.70
CA ARG A 12 -0.53 -0.90 -6.61
C ARG A 12 -1.04 0.13 -7.63
N LYS A 13 -2.28 -0.01 -8.10
CA LYS A 13 -2.89 0.96 -9.01
C LYS A 13 -3.06 2.34 -8.34
N ASP A 14 -3.61 2.38 -7.12
CA ASP A 14 -3.75 3.62 -6.34
C ASP A 14 -2.37 4.23 -6.03
N TYR A 15 -1.41 3.39 -5.65
CA TYR A 15 -0.05 3.82 -5.35
C TYR A 15 0.60 4.60 -6.51
N TYR A 16 0.55 4.09 -7.73
CA TYR A 16 1.11 4.78 -8.89
C TYR A 16 0.28 6.01 -9.29
N ALA A 17 -1.04 5.95 -9.18
CA ALA A 17 -1.91 7.10 -9.47
C ALA A 17 -1.62 8.29 -8.54
N ARG A 18 -1.17 8.03 -7.31
CA ARG A 18 -0.82 9.06 -6.32
C ARG A 18 0.65 9.50 -6.37
N GLY A 19 1.41 9.07 -7.38
CA GLY A 19 2.79 9.48 -7.62
C GLY A 19 3.86 8.56 -7.04
N GLY A 20 3.49 7.34 -6.63
CA GLY A 20 4.42 6.27 -6.28
C GLY A 20 5.41 6.63 -5.17
N PHE A 21 6.64 6.13 -5.28
CA PHE A 21 7.64 6.19 -4.21
C PHE A 21 7.98 7.63 -3.79
N GLU A 22 8.08 8.55 -4.74
CA GLU A 22 8.42 9.95 -4.44
C GLU A 22 7.41 10.58 -3.47
N LYS A 23 6.11 10.29 -3.69
CA LYS A 23 5.01 10.86 -2.92
C LYS A 23 4.62 10.03 -1.69
N LEU A 24 4.65 8.70 -1.79
CA LEU A 24 4.11 7.79 -0.76
C LEU A 24 5.20 7.03 0.01
N GLY A 25 6.39 6.87 -0.57
CA GLY A 25 7.47 6.05 -0.02
C GLY A 25 7.21 4.55 -0.10
N ALA A 26 8.09 3.75 0.51
CA ALA A 26 7.95 2.30 0.53
C ALA A 26 6.80 1.83 1.43
N PRO A 27 6.17 0.68 1.13
CA PRO A 27 5.30 -0.01 2.09
C PRO A 27 6.10 -0.39 3.35
N VAL A 28 5.47 -0.26 4.52
CA VAL A 28 6.10 -0.53 5.84
C VAL A 28 5.50 -1.73 6.56
N GLU A 29 4.46 -2.32 5.99
CA GLU A 29 3.74 -3.48 6.50
C GLU A 29 3.15 -4.31 5.36
N ASP A 30 2.69 -5.51 5.67
CA ASP A 30 1.94 -6.35 4.74
C ASP A 30 0.53 -5.78 4.53
N GLU A 31 -0.02 -6.02 3.34
CA GLU A 31 -1.41 -5.74 3.03
C GLU A 31 -2.33 -6.57 3.93
N HIS A 32 -3.37 -5.95 4.48
CA HIS A 32 -4.34 -6.61 5.35
C HIS A 32 -5.78 -6.23 5.00
N TYR A 33 -6.69 -7.15 5.30
CA TYR A 33 -8.11 -7.02 5.05
C TYR A 33 -8.80 -6.43 6.27
N ASP A 34 -9.34 -5.21 6.12
CA ASP A 34 -10.02 -4.47 7.20
C ASP A 34 -11.52 -4.83 7.32
N GLY A 35 -12.02 -5.72 6.44
CA GLY A 35 -13.45 -6.04 6.36
C GLY A 35 -14.18 -5.25 5.26
N ASN A 36 -15.43 -5.65 4.96
CA ASN A 36 -16.30 -4.99 3.96
C ASN A 36 -15.68 -4.85 2.55
N GLY A 37 -14.82 -5.79 2.14
CA GLY A 37 -14.13 -5.74 0.85
C GLY A 37 -12.90 -4.82 0.84
N ILE A 38 -12.55 -4.16 1.95
CA ILE A 38 -11.48 -3.16 1.95
C ILE A 38 -10.14 -3.80 2.32
N TRP A 39 -9.18 -3.65 1.41
CA TRP A 39 -7.77 -3.94 1.60
C TRP A 39 -7.01 -2.66 1.94
N ARG A 40 -6.05 -2.77 2.85
CA ARG A 40 -5.24 -1.65 3.33
C ARG A 40 -3.77 -2.01 3.41
N GLN A 41 -2.91 -1.04 3.12
CA GLN A 41 -1.49 -1.14 3.38
C GLN A 41 -0.90 0.24 3.67
N THR A 42 -0.08 0.35 4.72
CA THR A 42 0.63 1.59 5.06
C THR A 42 1.94 1.71 4.29
N CYS A 43 2.15 2.89 3.72
CA CYS A 43 3.43 3.36 3.18
C CYS A 43 4.02 4.44 4.10
N GLN A 44 5.30 4.76 3.92
CA GLN A 44 6.04 5.71 4.77
C GLN A 44 5.35 7.08 4.93
N LYS A 45 4.64 7.56 3.90
CA LYS A 45 4.03 8.90 3.88
C LYS A 45 2.51 8.87 3.74
N ALA A 46 1.89 7.71 3.55
CA ALA A 46 0.48 7.61 3.25
C ALA A 46 -0.08 6.20 3.48
N ILE A 47 -1.40 6.10 3.52
CA ILE A 47 -2.13 4.84 3.60
C ILE A 47 -2.85 4.62 2.27
N LEU A 48 -2.75 3.40 1.75
CA LEU A 48 -3.47 2.94 0.58
C LEU A 48 -4.71 2.16 1.01
N GLN A 49 -5.80 2.32 0.26
CA GLN A 49 -7.01 1.53 0.44
C GLN A 49 -7.58 1.16 -0.92
N ALA A 50 -8.05 -0.07 -1.07
CA ALA A 50 -8.75 -0.53 -2.26
C ALA A 50 -9.91 -1.45 -1.88
N LYS A 51 -10.95 -1.45 -2.69
CA LYS A 51 -12.02 -2.44 -2.65
C LYS A 51 -11.74 -3.59 -3.63
#